data_AF-A0A9E1KUS5-F1
#
_entry.id   AF-A0A9E1KUS5-F1
#
_cell.length_a   1.000
_cell.length_b   1.000
_cell.length_c   1.000
_cell.angle_alpha   90.00
_cell.angle_beta   90.00
_cell.angle_gamma   90.00
#
_symmetry.space_group_name_H-M   'P 1'
#
loop_
_entity.id
_entity.type
_entity.pdbx_description
1 polymer ?
#
loop_
_entity_poly.entity_id
_entity_poly.type
_entity_poly.pdbx_seq_one_letter_code
_entity_poly.pdbx_strand_id
1 'polypeptide(L)'
;MKLKSLSKQKIVLASEAKWRSDILNQLHIPHKCFNHRYDEPRFSGGNLVEFVSNIAVEKALSIQKLFPDHIIIAADQLIELEDEVLGKPGNFERAYAQLSKMNGKVHQLICAVCVIHQNQVFKDVEIAKIKMRYLENQEIINYLNIDQPFNCAGSYKIESLGAALFESVNINDLHTIIGIPGNLLTSILRKLGFSNLL
;
A
#
# COMPACT_ATOMS: atom_id res chain seq x y z
N MET A 1 -17.90 -5.63 -23.49
CA MET A 1 -18.79 -5.53 -22.30
C MET A 1 -19.05 -4.04 -22.02
N LYS A 2 -20.31 -3.62 -21.80
CA LYS A 2 -20.63 -2.22 -21.50
C LYS A 2 -20.25 -1.93 -20.04
N LEU A 3 -19.36 -0.96 -19.82
CA LEU A 3 -18.91 -0.57 -18.48
C LEU A 3 -20.00 0.22 -17.74
N LYS A 4 -20.03 0.10 -16.42
CA LYS A 4 -20.93 0.79 -15.50
C LYS A 4 -20.14 1.79 -14.64
N SER A 5 -20.76 2.90 -14.27
CA SER A 5 -20.18 3.86 -13.33
C SER A 5 -20.01 3.24 -11.94
N LEU A 6 -18.91 3.58 -11.26
CA LEU A 6 -18.68 3.24 -9.84
C LEU A 6 -19.55 4.06 -8.88
N SER A 7 -20.11 5.20 -9.32
CA SER A 7 -20.89 6.13 -8.49
C SER A 7 -22.05 5.48 -7.72
N LYS A 8 -22.63 4.40 -8.27
CA LYS A 8 -23.76 3.67 -7.68
C LYS A 8 -23.36 2.38 -6.95
N GLN A 9 -22.09 2.02 -6.93
CA GLN A 9 -21.62 0.80 -6.28
C GLN A 9 -21.40 1.03 -4.79
N LYS A 10 -21.70 0.00 -4.00
CA LYS A 10 -21.34 -0.04 -2.59
C LYS A 10 -19.92 -0.56 -2.48
N ILE A 11 -18.98 0.32 -2.12
CA ILE A 11 -17.56 -0.03 -2.00
C ILE A 11 -17.11 0.20 -0.56
N VAL A 12 -16.35 -0.74 -0.02
CA VAL A 12 -15.71 -0.62 1.29
C VAL A 12 -14.20 -0.84 1.15
N LEU A 13 -13.42 0.06 1.72
CA LEU A 13 -11.98 -0.07 1.89
C LEU A 13 -11.72 -0.70 3.27
N ALA A 14 -11.13 -1.89 3.28
CA ALA A 14 -10.74 -2.66 4.47
C ALA A 14 -9.46 -2.10 5.12
N SER A 15 -9.44 -0.81 5.44
CA SER A 15 -8.30 -0.10 6.02
C SER A 15 -8.75 1.21 6.66
N GLU A 16 -8.15 1.56 7.80
CA GLU A 16 -8.31 2.89 8.44
C GLU A 16 -7.18 3.87 8.09
N ALA A 17 -6.17 3.42 7.34
CA ALA A 17 -5.09 4.28 6.88
C ALA A 17 -5.63 5.41 5.99
N LYS A 18 -5.51 6.66 6.47
CA LYS A 18 -6.02 7.85 5.78
C LYS A 18 -5.49 7.98 4.35
N TRP A 19 -4.20 7.74 4.14
CA TRP A 19 -3.56 7.84 2.83
C TRP A 19 -4.16 6.88 1.79
N ARG A 20 -4.58 5.67 2.21
CA ARG A 20 -5.27 4.73 1.32
C ARG A 20 -6.65 5.23 0.89
N SER A 21 -7.38 5.87 1.80
CA SER A 21 -8.66 6.53 1.48
C SER A 21 -8.44 7.72 0.54
N ASP A 22 -7.39 8.51 0.79
CA ASP A 22 -7.03 9.66 -0.05
C ASP A 22 -6.75 9.24 -1.50
N ILE A 23 -6.07 8.10 -1.73
CA ILE A 23 -5.86 7.54 -3.08
C ILE A 23 -7.19 7.24 -3.77
N LEU A 24 -8.12 6.55 -3.09
CA LEU A 24 -9.44 6.25 -3.68
C LEU A 24 -10.24 7.54 -3.97
N ASN A 25 -10.12 8.56 -3.13
CA ASN A 25 -10.73 9.87 -3.37
C ASN A 25 -10.15 10.56 -4.61
N GLN A 26 -8.81 10.54 -4.79
CA GLN A 26 -8.15 11.07 -5.99
C GLN A 26 -8.61 10.34 -7.27
N LEU A 27 -8.86 9.03 -7.16
CA LEU A 27 -9.37 8.21 -8.27
C LEU A 27 -10.89 8.32 -8.48
N HIS A 28 -11.58 9.16 -7.71
CA HIS A 28 -13.04 9.30 -7.72
C HIS A 28 -13.79 7.99 -7.47
N ILE A 29 -13.28 7.14 -6.58
CA ILE A 29 -13.90 5.88 -6.16
C ILE A 29 -14.66 6.13 -4.85
N PRO A 30 -16.00 6.21 -4.85
CA PRO A 30 -16.77 6.42 -3.64
C PRO A 30 -16.68 5.19 -2.75
N HIS A 31 -16.30 5.36 -1.48
CA HIS A 31 -16.08 4.24 -0.58
C HIS A 31 -16.40 4.61 0.88
N LYS A 32 -16.63 3.58 1.69
CA LYS A 32 -16.58 3.65 3.15
C LYS A 32 -15.28 3.02 3.65
N CYS A 33 -14.68 3.54 4.70
CA CYS A 33 -13.58 2.88 5.37
C CYS A 33 -14.11 1.97 6.48
N PHE A 34 -13.52 0.79 6.65
CA PHE A 34 -13.80 -0.11 7.75
C PHE A 34 -12.53 -0.86 8.14
N ASN A 35 -12.21 -0.93 9.43
CA ASN A 35 -11.02 -1.64 9.87
C ASN A 35 -11.12 -3.15 9.60
N HIS A 36 -10.07 -3.74 9.03
CA HIS A 36 -10.03 -5.19 8.90
C HIS A 36 -9.89 -5.85 10.28
N ARG A 37 -10.21 -7.14 10.35
CA ARG A 37 -10.12 -7.95 11.58
C ARG A 37 -9.00 -8.98 11.55
N TYR A 38 -8.17 -8.93 10.51
CA TYR A 38 -7.04 -9.84 10.35
C TYR A 38 -5.87 -9.43 11.26
N ASP A 39 -5.36 -10.38 12.03
CA ASP A 39 -4.13 -10.28 12.80
C ASP A 39 -2.95 -10.71 11.91
N GLU A 40 -2.05 -9.78 11.61
CA GLU A 40 -1.02 -9.97 10.59
C GLU A 40 0.11 -10.86 11.14
N PRO A 41 0.40 -12.02 10.51
CA PRO A 41 1.53 -12.82 10.90
C PRO A 41 2.84 -12.10 10.55
N ARG A 42 3.92 -12.46 11.23
CA ARG A 42 5.27 -12.04 10.81
C ARG A 42 5.71 -12.89 9.63
N PHE A 43 6.39 -12.27 8.68
CA PHE A 43 7.05 -13.01 7.60
C PHE A 43 8.13 -13.93 8.19
N SER A 44 8.10 -15.21 7.83
CA SER A 44 9.00 -16.25 8.35
C SER A 44 9.81 -16.94 7.26
N GLY A 45 9.99 -16.28 6.11
CA GLY A 45 10.65 -16.82 4.92
C GLY A 45 9.66 -17.31 3.85
N GLY A 46 10.19 -17.60 2.66
CA GLY A 46 9.41 -17.98 1.49
C GLY A 46 9.28 -16.84 0.47
N ASN A 47 8.20 -16.86 -0.30
CA ASN A 47 7.96 -15.85 -1.33
C ASN A 47 7.26 -14.62 -0.71
N LEU A 48 7.99 -13.50 -0.61
CA LEU A 48 7.49 -12.27 -0.02
C LEU A 48 6.34 -11.64 -0.83
N VAL A 49 6.37 -11.73 -2.16
CA VAL A 49 5.30 -11.23 -3.04
C VAL A 49 3.99 -11.97 -2.76
N GLU A 50 4.07 -13.29 -2.66
CA GLU A 50 2.90 -14.11 -2.31
C GLU A 50 2.40 -13.80 -0.89
N PHE A 51 3.32 -13.62 0.05
CA PHE A 51 3.00 -13.26 1.43
C PHE A 51 2.21 -11.94 1.52
N VAL A 52 2.71 -10.85 0.92
CA VAL A 52 2.04 -9.54 0.90
C VAL A 52 0.69 -9.64 0.18
N SER A 53 0.64 -10.38 -0.93
CA SER A 53 -0.60 -10.64 -1.66
C SER A 53 -1.66 -11.34 -0.79
N ASN A 54 -1.25 -12.34 0.00
CA ASN A 54 -2.14 -13.06 0.89
C ASN A 54 -2.61 -12.19 2.05
N ILE A 55 -1.76 -11.33 2.63
CA ILE A 55 -2.20 -10.37 3.66
C ILE A 55 -3.31 -9.46 3.11
N ALA A 56 -3.16 -8.91 1.90
CA ALA A 56 -4.20 -8.08 1.30
C ALA A 56 -5.53 -8.84 1.13
N VAL A 57 -5.46 -10.11 0.72
CA VAL A 57 -6.65 -10.98 0.61
C VAL A 57 -7.31 -11.23 1.97
N GLU A 58 -6.53 -11.63 2.97
CA GLU A 58 -7.05 -11.94 4.31
C GLU A 58 -7.69 -10.71 4.97
N LYS A 59 -7.13 -9.51 4.75
CA LYS A 59 -7.75 -8.26 5.19
C LYS A 59 -9.15 -8.08 4.59
N ALA A 60 -9.30 -8.29 3.28
CA ALA A 60 -10.60 -8.20 2.61
C ALA A 60 -11.57 -9.29 3.10
N LEU A 61 -11.11 -10.54 3.20
CA LEU A 61 -11.92 -11.68 3.66
C LEU A 61 -12.43 -11.49 5.08
N SER A 62 -11.61 -10.88 5.97
CA SER A 62 -11.96 -10.66 7.38
C SER A 62 -13.22 -9.82 7.60
N ILE A 63 -13.65 -9.05 6.58
CA ILE A 63 -14.84 -8.21 6.63
C ILE A 63 -15.94 -8.65 5.65
N GLN A 64 -15.69 -9.67 4.82
CA GLN A 64 -16.59 -10.08 3.74
C GLN A 64 -18.00 -10.41 4.22
N LYS A 65 -18.13 -11.13 5.34
CA LYS A 65 -19.44 -11.50 5.91
C LYS A 65 -20.25 -10.29 6.40
N LEU A 66 -19.59 -9.18 6.73
CA LEU A 66 -20.25 -7.93 7.16
C LEU A 66 -20.73 -7.09 5.97
N PHE A 67 -20.14 -7.31 4.80
CA PHE A 67 -20.40 -6.53 3.59
C PHE A 67 -20.67 -7.44 2.36
N PRO A 68 -21.65 -8.36 2.43
CA PRO A 68 -21.87 -9.38 1.38
C PRO A 68 -22.19 -8.81 0.00
N ASP A 69 -22.82 -7.62 -0.06
CA ASP A 69 -23.20 -6.95 -1.30
C ASP A 69 -22.25 -5.82 -1.73
N HIS A 70 -21.08 -5.69 -1.09
CA HIS A 70 -20.11 -4.65 -1.42
C HIS A 70 -18.98 -5.18 -2.31
N ILE A 71 -18.39 -4.26 -3.07
CA ILE A 71 -17.02 -4.43 -3.56
C ILE A 71 -16.09 -4.10 -2.39
N ILE A 72 -15.26 -5.06 -1.99
CA ILE A 72 -14.32 -4.89 -0.87
C ILE A 72 -12.94 -4.69 -1.45
N ILE A 73 -12.28 -3.59 -1.08
CA ILE A 73 -10.91 -3.29 -1.48
C ILE A 73 -10.01 -3.41 -0.25
N ALA A 74 -8.88 -4.09 -0.38
CA ALA A 74 -7.84 -4.12 0.62
C ALA A 74 -6.48 -3.97 -0.05
N ALA A 75 -5.49 -3.51 0.70
CA ALA A 75 -4.11 -3.44 0.23
C ALA A 75 -3.15 -3.67 1.38
N ASP A 76 -1.97 -4.16 1.04
CA ASP A 76 -0.87 -4.30 1.97
C ASP A 76 0.48 -4.03 1.30
N GLN A 77 1.48 -3.66 2.09
CA GLN A 77 2.81 -3.39 1.56
C GLN A 77 3.91 -3.67 2.57
N LEU A 78 5.03 -4.18 2.06
CA LEU A 78 6.26 -4.41 2.80
C LEU A 78 7.46 -3.95 1.99
N ILE A 79 8.56 -3.67 2.69
CA ILE A 79 9.84 -3.34 2.07
C ILE A 79 10.78 -4.53 2.20
N GLU A 80 11.52 -4.81 1.14
CA GLU A 80 12.63 -5.76 1.12
C GLU A 80 13.94 -5.00 0.88
N LEU A 81 14.92 -5.23 1.76
CA LEU A 81 16.27 -4.72 1.64
C LEU A 81 17.24 -5.87 1.97
N GLU A 82 18.01 -6.33 0.98
CA GLU A 82 19.04 -7.38 1.16
C GLU A 82 18.50 -8.59 1.94
N ASP A 83 17.37 -9.15 1.47
CA ASP A 83 16.63 -10.28 2.08
C ASP A 83 16.00 -10.00 3.46
N GLU A 84 16.08 -8.77 3.97
CA GLU A 84 15.36 -8.36 5.17
C GLU A 84 14.05 -7.65 4.86
N VAL A 85 13.00 -8.04 5.59
CA VAL A 85 11.68 -7.42 5.49
C VAL A 85 11.53 -6.30 6.52
N LEU A 86 11.33 -5.08 6.03
CA LEU A 86 11.07 -3.90 6.87
C LEU A 86 9.57 -3.60 6.87
N GLY A 87 8.95 -3.76 8.04
CA GLY A 87 7.58 -3.34 8.30
C GLY A 87 7.50 -1.89 8.81
N LYS A 88 6.39 -1.56 9.48
CA LYS A 88 6.21 -0.27 10.15
C LYS A 88 7.15 -0.17 11.36
N PRO A 89 7.93 0.92 11.51
CA PRO A 89 8.88 1.05 12.62
C PRO A 89 8.17 1.25 13.98
N GLY A 90 7.01 1.90 14.02
CA GLY A 90 6.22 2.19 15.22
C GLY A 90 6.77 3.34 16.08
N ASN A 91 8.06 3.64 16.04
CA ASN A 91 8.68 4.73 16.79
C ASN A 91 9.88 5.35 16.04
N PHE A 92 10.42 6.42 16.61
CA PHE A 92 11.51 7.21 16.04
C PHE A 92 12.80 6.37 15.90
N GLU A 93 13.18 5.62 16.94
CA GLU A 93 14.45 4.90 16.98
C GLU A 93 14.50 3.81 15.91
N ARG A 94 13.40 3.06 15.74
CA ARG A 94 13.28 2.06 14.68
C ARG A 94 13.21 2.70 13.30
N ALA A 95 12.57 3.87 13.18
CA ALA A 95 12.49 4.58 11.92
C ALA A 95 13.85 5.10 11.47
N TYR A 96 14.63 5.66 12.40
CA TYR A 96 16.01 6.05 12.18
C TYR A 96 16.86 4.85 11.76
N ALA A 97 16.78 3.73 12.48
CA ALA A 97 17.52 2.51 12.12
C ALA A 97 17.16 2.00 10.71
N GLN A 98 15.88 1.99 10.34
CA GLN A 98 15.44 1.61 8.98
C GLN A 98 16.00 2.56 7.92
N LEU A 99 15.88 3.88 8.10
CA LEU A 99 16.39 4.86 7.13
C LEU A 99 17.91 4.83 7.02
N SER A 100 18.64 4.71 8.13
CA SER A 100 20.09 4.56 8.14
C SER A 100 20.54 3.30 7.42
N LYS A 101 19.79 2.20 7.53
CA LYS A 101 20.09 0.94 6.84
C LYS A 101 19.86 1.03 5.33
N MET A 102 18.78 1.70 4.91
CA MET A 102 18.46 1.92 3.50
C MET A 102 19.32 3.02 2.84
N ASN A 103 20.02 3.84 3.63
CA ASN A 103 20.78 4.99 3.16
C ASN A 103 21.77 4.63 2.03
N GLY A 104 21.69 5.31 0.89
CA GLY A 104 22.47 5.03 -0.31
C GLY A 104 22.19 3.69 -1.02
N LYS A 105 21.24 2.89 -0.54
CA LYS A 105 20.93 1.55 -1.06
C LYS A 105 19.67 1.55 -1.92
N VAL A 106 19.54 0.48 -2.71
CA VAL A 106 18.32 0.14 -3.42
C VAL A 106 17.50 -0.83 -2.58
N HIS A 107 16.22 -0.55 -2.39
CA HIS A 107 15.26 -1.44 -1.76
C HIS A 107 14.05 -1.66 -2.69
N GLN A 108 13.29 -2.73 -2.42
CA GLN A 108 12.04 -3.03 -3.12
C GLN A 108 10.86 -2.73 -2.21
N LEU A 109 9.89 -1.97 -2.69
CA LEU A 109 8.57 -1.86 -2.06
C LEU A 109 7.63 -2.78 -2.82
N ILE A 110 7.05 -3.75 -2.11
CA ILE A 110 6.09 -4.70 -2.67
C ILE A 110 4.73 -4.31 -2.12
N CYS A 111 3.81 -3.89 -3.00
CA CYS A 111 2.45 -3.53 -2.60
C CYS A 111 1.42 -4.35 -3.36
N ALA A 112 0.55 -5.03 -2.62
CA ALA A 112 -0.54 -5.81 -3.15
C ALA A 112 -1.87 -5.07 -3.01
N VAL A 113 -2.75 -5.26 -3.98
CA VAL A 113 -4.17 -4.90 -3.88
C VAL A 113 -5.03 -6.14 -4.04
N CYS A 114 -6.10 -6.20 -3.26
CA CYS A 114 -7.15 -7.19 -3.37
C CYS A 114 -8.50 -6.50 -3.56
N VAL A 115 -9.32 -7.07 -4.45
CA VAL A 115 -10.73 -6.73 -4.63
C VAL A 115 -11.55 -8.01 -4.47
N ILE A 116 -12.55 -7.99 -3.58
CA ILE A 116 -13.56 -9.03 -3.50
C ILE A 116 -14.86 -8.50 -4.10
N HIS A 117 -15.43 -9.25 -5.03
CA HIS A 117 -16.74 -8.97 -5.61
C HIS A 117 -17.48 -10.28 -5.88
N GLN A 118 -18.74 -10.39 -5.44
CA GLN A 118 -19.57 -11.60 -5.64
C GLN A 118 -18.87 -12.90 -5.21
N ASN A 119 -18.20 -12.87 -4.06
CA ASN A 119 -17.42 -13.98 -3.50
C ASN A 119 -16.21 -14.44 -4.34
N GLN A 120 -15.82 -13.67 -5.35
CA GLN A 120 -14.60 -13.90 -6.12
C GLN A 120 -13.51 -12.95 -5.65
N VAL A 121 -12.28 -13.49 -5.55
CA VAL A 121 -11.08 -12.75 -5.15
C VAL A 121 -10.28 -12.39 -6.39
N PHE A 122 -9.99 -11.10 -6.54
CA PHE A 122 -9.08 -10.56 -7.54
C PHE A 122 -7.92 -9.92 -6.80
N LYS A 123 -6.69 -10.26 -7.16
CA LYS A 123 -5.50 -9.72 -6.51
C LYS A 123 -4.41 -9.49 -7.53
N ASP A 124 -3.59 -8.48 -7.29
CA ASP A 124 -2.44 -8.17 -8.12
C ASP A 124 -1.38 -7.46 -7.25
N VAL A 125 -0.14 -7.45 -7.70
CA VAL A 125 1.00 -6.91 -6.95
C VAL A 125 1.85 -6.04 -7.86
N GLU A 126 2.25 -4.88 -7.36
CA GLU A 126 3.27 -4.06 -8.01
C GLU A 126 4.51 -3.93 -7.11
N ILE A 127 5.68 -3.90 -7.74
CA ILE A 127 6.97 -3.80 -7.06
C ILE A 127 7.68 -2.54 -7.55
N ALA A 128 8.01 -1.63 -6.63
CA ALA A 128 8.83 -0.46 -6.90
C ALA A 128 10.27 -0.72 -6.50
N LYS A 129 11.23 -0.33 -7.35
CA LYS A 129 12.66 -0.28 -7.00
C LYS A 129 13.04 1.15 -6.69
N ILE A 130 13.49 1.40 -5.47
CA ILE A 130 13.74 2.75 -4.95
C ILE A 130 15.19 2.85 -4.50
N LYS A 131 15.91 3.84 -5.03
CA LYS A 131 17.28 4.16 -4.61
C LYS A 131 17.25 5.36 -3.68
N MET A 132 17.70 5.16 -2.45
CA MET A 132 17.94 6.25 -1.50
C MET A 132 19.15 7.07 -1.90
N ARG A 133 19.12 8.38 -1.64
CA ARG A 133 20.33 9.22 -1.62
C ARG A 133 21.26 8.74 -0.50
N TYR A 134 22.51 9.19 -0.57
CA TYR A 134 23.37 9.20 0.60
C TYR A 134 22.99 10.44 1.44
N LEU A 135 22.45 10.21 2.63
CA LEU A 135 21.99 11.21 3.57
C LEU A 135 22.90 11.26 4.79
N GLU A 136 23.15 12.47 5.28
CA GLU A 136 23.77 12.65 6.59
C GLU A 136 22.80 12.30 7.72
N ASN A 137 23.34 11.92 8.88
CA ASN A 137 22.52 11.58 10.05
C ASN A 137 21.55 12.70 10.43
N GLN A 138 21.97 13.95 10.31
CA GLN A 138 21.14 15.11 10.64
C GLN A 138 19.96 15.26 9.68
N GLU A 139 20.12 14.92 8.40
CA GLU A 139 19.05 14.95 7.41
C GLU A 139 17.96 13.92 7.76
N ILE A 140 18.37 12.69 8.13
CA ILE A 140 17.45 11.63 8.56
C ILE A 140 16.68 12.06 9.82
N ILE A 141 17.38 12.62 10.81
CA ILE A 141 16.75 13.09 12.06
C ILE A 141 15.74 14.21 11.77
N ASN A 142 16.13 15.20 10.96
CA ASN A 142 15.25 16.31 10.58
C ASN A 142 14.00 15.81 9.86
N TYR A 143 14.18 14.90 8.90
CA TYR A 143 13.09 14.26 8.18
C TYR A 143 12.10 13.58 9.13
N LEU A 144 12.58 12.74 10.05
CA LEU A 144 11.73 12.01 10.99
C LEU A 144 10.96 12.92 11.94
N ASN A 145 11.55 14.06 12.34
CA ASN A 145 10.87 15.05 13.18
C ASN A 145 9.74 15.79 12.43
N ILE A 146 9.93 16.05 11.14
CA ILE A 146 8.94 16.75 10.30
C ILE A 146 7.82 15.79 9.87
N ASP A 147 8.16 14.68 9.25
CA ASP A 147 7.19 13.80 8.58
C ASP A 147 6.56 12.75 9.51
N GLN A 148 7.25 12.37 10.59
CA GLN A 148 6.82 11.35 11.55
C GLN A 148 6.23 10.09 10.88
N PRO A 149 6.99 9.37 10.04
CA PRO A 149 6.49 8.25 9.23
C PRO A 149 6.40 6.93 10.00
N PHE A 150 6.11 6.98 11.31
CA PHE A 150 6.28 5.83 12.19
C PHE A 150 5.30 4.67 11.89
N ASN A 151 4.24 4.94 11.13
CA ASN A 151 3.25 3.94 10.70
C ASN A 151 3.38 3.56 9.21
N CYS A 152 4.47 3.95 8.56
CA CYS A 152 4.75 3.70 7.14
C CYS A 152 5.82 2.61 7.01
N ALA A 153 5.60 1.64 6.11
CA ALA A 153 6.64 0.67 5.77
C ALA A 153 7.84 1.42 5.15
N GLY A 154 9.05 1.09 5.58
CA GLY A 154 10.25 1.79 5.13
C GLY A 154 10.47 3.17 5.75
N SER A 155 9.61 3.61 6.67
CA SER A 155 9.81 4.88 7.39
C SER A 155 9.89 6.11 6.48
N TYR A 156 9.13 6.16 5.39
CA TYR A 156 9.04 7.34 4.53
C TYR A 156 7.62 7.62 4.01
N LYS A 157 7.41 8.85 3.53
CA LYS A 157 6.18 9.34 2.86
C LYS A 157 6.57 10.09 1.59
N ILE A 158 6.49 9.43 0.44
CA ILE A 158 6.91 10.02 -0.85
C ILE A 158 6.06 11.22 -1.26
N GLU A 159 4.82 11.27 -0.78
CA GLU A 159 3.86 12.34 -1.00
C GLU A 159 4.12 13.60 -0.15
N SER A 160 5.13 13.57 0.71
CA SER A 160 5.51 14.67 1.61
C SER A 160 7.01 14.99 1.50
N LEU A 161 7.68 15.36 2.59
CA LEU A 161 9.13 15.65 2.57
C LEU A 161 9.95 14.44 2.11
N GLY A 162 9.40 13.22 2.23
CA GLY A 162 10.08 11.97 1.88
C GLY A 162 10.51 11.89 0.42
N ALA A 163 9.91 12.67 -0.49
CA ALA A 163 10.39 12.78 -1.88
C ALA A 163 11.88 13.19 -1.96
N ALA A 164 12.38 13.97 -1.00
CA ALA A 164 13.77 14.41 -0.95
C ALA A 164 14.76 13.29 -0.59
N LEU A 165 14.30 12.17 -0.02
CA LEU A 165 15.15 11.06 0.41
C LEU A 165 15.70 10.24 -0.77
N PHE A 166 15.06 10.32 -1.93
CA PHE A 166 15.30 9.39 -3.03
C PHE A 166 16.16 10.01 -4.13
N GLU A 167 17.11 9.20 -4.62
CA GLU A 167 17.87 9.49 -5.84
C GLU A 167 17.05 9.11 -7.07
N SER A 168 16.40 7.94 -7.03
CA SER A 168 15.52 7.48 -8.11
C SER A 168 14.43 6.55 -7.59
N VAL A 169 13.31 6.57 -8.31
CA VAL A 169 12.12 5.75 -8.04
C VAL A 169 11.70 5.13 -9.37
N ASN A 170 11.78 3.81 -9.48
CA ASN A 170 11.36 3.06 -10.66
C ASN A 170 10.06 2.31 -10.34
N ILE A 171 8.95 2.83 -10.89
CA ILE A 171 7.59 2.30 -10.73
C ILE A 171 6.69 2.83 -11.84
N ASN A 172 5.59 2.15 -12.16
CA ASN A 172 4.59 2.65 -13.11
C ASN A 172 3.53 3.53 -12.44
N ASP A 173 3.25 3.28 -11.16
CA ASP A 173 2.24 3.97 -10.37
C ASP A 173 2.80 4.47 -9.03
N LEU A 174 2.81 5.78 -8.81
CA LEU A 174 3.24 6.35 -7.54
C LEU A 174 2.31 6.01 -6.37
N HIS A 175 1.03 5.70 -6.62
CA HIS A 175 0.09 5.28 -5.58
C HIS A 175 0.54 3.97 -4.90
N THR A 176 1.28 3.11 -5.61
CA THR A 176 1.89 1.89 -5.07
C THR A 176 2.80 2.19 -3.89
N ILE A 177 3.59 3.27 -3.97
CA ILE A 177 4.51 3.66 -2.90
C ILE A 177 3.73 4.25 -1.70
N ILE A 178 2.64 4.96 -1.99
CA ILE A 178 1.79 5.59 -0.97
C ILE A 178 0.98 4.52 -0.21
N GLY A 179 0.48 3.47 -0.89
CA GLY A 179 -0.15 2.34 -0.20
C GLY A 179 -1.22 1.55 -0.95
N ILE A 180 -1.54 1.89 -2.20
CA ILE A 180 -2.47 1.15 -3.07
C ILE A 180 -1.99 1.29 -4.53
N PRO A 181 -1.73 0.20 -5.27
CA PRO A 181 -1.50 0.26 -6.72
C PRO A 181 -2.80 0.63 -7.44
N GLY A 182 -3.02 1.93 -7.68
CA GLY A 182 -4.21 2.52 -8.28
C GLY A 182 -4.45 2.05 -9.72
N ASN A 183 -3.40 1.91 -10.52
CA ASN A 183 -3.45 1.36 -11.88
C ASN A 183 -3.93 -0.10 -11.89
N LEU A 184 -3.44 -0.93 -10.96
CA LEU A 184 -3.88 -2.32 -10.84
C LEU A 184 -5.32 -2.39 -10.29
N LEU A 185 -5.65 -1.58 -9.29
CA LEU A 185 -6.99 -1.48 -8.74
C LEU A 185 -8.03 -1.12 -9.82
N THR A 186 -7.79 -0.05 -10.57
CA THR A 186 -8.70 0.39 -11.64
C THR A 186 -8.78 -0.63 -12.78
N SER A 187 -7.69 -1.33 -13.09
CA SER A 187 -7.67 -2.44 -14.04
C SER A 187 -8.54 -3.61 -13.58
N ILE A 188 -8.48 -3.98 -12.29
CA ILE A 188 -9.36 -5.00 -11.70
C ILE A 188 -10.82 -4.55 -11.77
N LEU A 189 -11.14 -3.32 -11.34
CA LEU A 189 -12.50 -2.79 -11.39
C LEU A 189 -13.05 -2.77 -12.81
N ARG A 190 -12.22 -2.45 -13.80
CA ARG A 190 -12.58 -2.49 -15.23
C ARG A 190 -12.88 -3.89 -15.73
N LYS A 191 -12.10 -4.90 -15.32
CA LYS A 191 -12.38 -6.32 -15.60
C LYS A 191 -13.71 -6.77 -15.00
N LEU A 192 -14.09 -6.22 -13.84
CA LEU A 192 -15.39 -6.44 -13.20
C LEU A 192 -16.55 -5.68 -13.88
N GLY A 193 -16.27 -4.87 -14.89
CA GLY A 193 -17.28 -4.12 -15.61
C GLY A 193 -17.54 -2.71 -15.09
N PHE A 194 -16.69 -2.19 -14.20
CA PHE A 194 -16.84 -0.87 -13.60
C PHE A 194 -15.77 0.11 -14.06
N SER A 195 -16.11 1.39 -14.14
CA SER A 195 -15.18 2.46 -14.51
C SER A 195 -15.37 3.65 -13.59
N ASN A 196 -14.26 4.20 -13.07
CA ASN A 196 -14.23 5.50 -12.39
C ASN A 196 -14.25 6.68 -13.38
N LEU A 197 -14.08 6.41 -14.68
CA LEU A 197 -14.15 7.42 -15.75
C LEU A 197 -15.59 7.59 -16.33
N LEU A 198 -16.60 6.97 -15.73
CA LEU A 198 -18.01 7.04 -16.12
C LEU A 198 -18.87 7.57 -14.97
#